data_AF-A0A4Q9FR73-F1
#
_entry.id   AF-A0A4Q9FR73-F1
#
_cell.length_a   1.000
_cell.length_b   1.000
_cell.length_c   1.000
_cell.angle_alpha   90.00
_cell.angle_beta   90.00
_cell.angle_gamma   90.00
#
_symmetry.space_group_name_H-M   'P 1'
#
loop_
_entity.id
_entity.type
_entity.pdbx_description
1 polymer ?
#
loop_
_entity_poly.entity_id
_entity_poly.type
_entity_poly.pdbx_seq_one_letter_code
_entity_poly.pdbx_strand_id
1 'polypeptide(L)'
;MTQNAYLVYLNTSFVKNDTINFKRYSYDDNKNLSKSIFGRNKIWNLSNFGPIVIPKGKYFFSGDSRDNSYDSRYRGFVDEDQIIGTVLFKF
;
A
#
# COMPACT_ATOMS: atom_id res chain seq x y z
N MET A 1 -5.68 33.31 -5.15
CA MET A 1 -4.29 32.89 -5.46
C MET A 1 -4.32 31.39 -5.74
N THR A 2 -4.39 31.01 -7.01
CA THR A 2 -4.37 29.61 -7.45
C THR A 2 -2.95 29.08 -7.32
N GLN A 3 -2.73 28.13 -6.39
CA GLN A 3 -1.46 27.40 -6.34
C GLN A 3 -1.44 26.42 -7.50
N ASN A 4 -0.54 26.66 -8.46
CA ASN A 4 -0.30 25.76 -9.57
C ASN A 4 0.21 24.43 -9.01
N ALA A 5 -0.57 23.36 -9.16
CA ALA A 5 -0.15 22.01 -8.83
C ALA A 5 0.43 21.34 -10.08
N TYR A 6 1.62 20.76 -9.95
CA TYR A 6 2.28 20.02 -11.02
C TYR A 6 2.35 18.54 -10.64
N LEU A 7 1.86 17.67 -11.53
CA LEU A 7 2.01 16.22 -11.39
C LEU A 7 3.32 15.80 -12.05
N VAL A 8 4.27 15.34 -11.25
CA VAL A 8 5.56 14.81 -11.72
C VAL A 8 5.74 13.37 -11.28
N TYR A 9 6.22 12.52 -12.19
CA TYR A 9 6.66 11.18 -11.85
C TYR A 9 7.94 11.27 -11.01
N LEU A 10 7.91 10.72 -9.79
CA LEU A 10 9.03 10.77 -8.86
C LEU A 10 10.17 9.87 -9.37
N ASN A 11 11.06 10.44 -10.18
CA ASN A 11 12.38 9.86 -10.41
C ASN A 11 13.33 10.37 -9.33
N THR A 12 14.02 9.47 -8.64
CA THR A 12 15.02 9.78 -7.60
C THR A 12 16.11 10.75 -8.05
N SER A 13 16.49 10.74 -9.33
CA SER A 13 17.47 11.67 -9.90
C SER A 13 16.91 13.07 -10.10
N PHE A 14 15.60 13.21 -10.35
CA PHE A 14 14.92 14.49 -10.47
C PHE A 14 14.79 15.17 -9.09
N VAL A 15 14.40 14.40 -8.07
CA VAL A 15 14.19 14.89 -6.70
C VAL A 15 15.48 15.41 -6.04
N LYS A 16 16.65 14.88 -6.40
CA LYS A 16 17.93 15.26 -5.78
C LYS A 16 18.42 16.67 -6.12
N ASN A 17 18.04 17.21 -7.28
CA ASN A 17 18.56 18.47 -7.80
C ASN A 17 17.57 19.63 -7.71
N ASP A 18 16.36 19.39 -7.18
CA ASP A 18 15.29 20.39 -7.14
C ASP A 18 15.18 21.04 -5.75
N THR A 19 14.79 22.32 -5.70
CA THR A 19 14.61 23.10 -4.46
C THR A 19 13.23 22.88 -3.82
N ILE A 20 12.40 22.00 -4.39
CA ILE A 20 11.05 21.71 -3.93
C ILE A 20 11.09 20.87 -2.64
N ASN A 21 10.55 21.42 -1.56
CA ASN A 21 10.33 20.69 -0.32
C ASN A 21 9.21 19.64 -0.50
N PHE A 22 9.57 18.39 -0.78
CA PHE A 22 8.61 17.29 -0.81
C PHE A 22 8.10 16.98 0.59
N LYS A 23 6.86 17.35 0.87
CA LYS A 23 6.13 16.84 2.05
C LYS A 23 5.27 15.66 1.62
N ARG A 24 5.71 14.45 1.95
CA ARG A 24 4.85 13.26 1.84
C ARG A 24 3.92 13.24 3.05
N TYR A 25 2.65 13.52 2.83
CA TYR A 25 1.62 13.25 3.83
C TYR A 25 1.33 11.76 3.80
N SER A 26 1.86 11.02 4.76
CA SER A 26 1.51 9.61 4.96
C SER A 26 0.58 9.51 6.15
N TYR A 27 -0.60 8.95 5.93
CA TYR A 27 -1.50 8.58 7.01
C TYR A 27 -0.96 7.31 7.66
N ASP A 28 -0.43 7.45 8.88
CA ASP A 28 0.09 6.33 9.64
C ASP A 28 -1.02 5.73 10.51
N ASP A 29 -1.67 4.69 10.01
CA ASP A 29 -2.58 3.84 10.79
C ASP A 29 -1.94 2.47 11.11
N ASN A 30 -0.74 2.49 11.68
CA ASN A 30 -0.07 1.27 12.12
C ASN A 30 -0.82 0.53 13.25
N LYS A 31 -1.79 1.17 13.92
CA LYS A 31 -2.53 0.58 15.05
C LYS A 31 -3.51 -0.50 14.62
N ASN A 32 -4.12 -0.35 13.43
CA ASN A 32 -5.14 -1.27 12.92
C ASN A 32 -4.57 -2.33 11.95
N LEU A 33 -3.24 -2.45 11.85
CA LEU A 33 -2.60 -3.42 10.97
C LEU A 33 -2.84 -4.86 11.41
N SER A 34 -2.97 -5.74 10.41
CA SER A 34 -3.15 -7.16 10.63
C SER A 34 -1.94 -7.77 11.33
N LYS A 35 -2.15 -8.35 12.52
CA LYS A 35 -1.10 -9.06 13.26
C LYS A 35 -0.56 -10.27 12.52
N SER A 36 -1.37 -10.91 11.66
CA SER A 36 -0.90 -12.05 10.86
C SER A 36 0.12 -11.65 9.79
N ILE A 37 0.08 -10.38 9.37
CA ILE A 37 1.02 -9.81 8.40
C ILE A 37 2.19 -9.12 9.10
N PHE A 38 1.90 -8.21 10.04
CA PHE A 38 2.88 -7.31 10.64
C PHE A 38 3.39 -7.74 12.01
N GLY A 39 2.75 -8.72 12.66
CA GLY A 39 3.03 -9.07 14.06
C GLY A 39 4.43 -9.62 14.32
N ARG A 40 5.16 -10.06 13.29
CA ARG A 40 6.52 -10.59 13.40
C ARG A 40 7.62 -9.57 13.17
N ASN A 41 7.33 -8.40 12.60
CA ASN A 41 8.35 -7.41 12.25
C ASN A 41 7.97 -6.02 12.74
N LYS A 42 8.74 -5.50 13.70
CA LYS A 42 8.50 -4.18 14.34
C LYS A 42 8.92 -2.98 13.47
N ILE A 43 9.66 -3.22 12.39
CA ILE A 43 10.15 -2.17 11.47
C ILE A 43 9.14 -1.95 10.33
N TRP A 44 8.30 -2.95 10.06
CA TRP A 44 7.30 -2.86 9.01
C TRP A 44 6.19 -1.88 9.39
N ASN A 45 5.73 -1.15 8.39
CA ASN A 45 4.60 -0.23 8.48
C ASN A 45 3.72 -0.37 7.23
N LEU A 46 2.59 0.34 7.21
CA LEU A 46 1.62 0.30 6.11
C LEU A 46 2.22 0.52 4.71
N SER A 47 3.26 1.35 4.61
CA SER A 47 3.91 1.74 3.34
C SER A 47 5.21 0.98 3.05
N ASN A 48 5.80 0.32 4.03
CA ASN A 48 7.09 -0.36 3.89
C ASN A 48 7.08 -1.66 4.70
N PHE A 49 6.93 -2.78 4.00
CA PHE A 49 6.90 -4.11 4.59
C PHE A 49 7.34 -5.18 3.60
N GLY A 50 7.61 -6.36 4.13
CA GLY A 50 8.01 -7.53 3.36
C GLY A 50 9.51 -7.86 3.47
N PRO A 51 9.93 -8.97 2.85
CA PRO A 51 9.10 -9.87 2.04
C PRO A 51 8.08 -10.65 2.90
N ILE A 52 6.86 -10.83 2.38
CA ILE A 52 5.82 -11.65 3.01
C ILE A 52 5.82 -13.04 2.38
N VAL A 53 5.79 -14.08 3.21
CA VAL A 53 5.51 -15.45 2.77
C VAL A 53 4.01 -15.70 2.87
N ILE A 54 3.38 -15.97 1.73
CA ILE A 54 1.93 -16.26 1.65
C ILE A 54 1.72 -17.76 1.85
N PRO A 55 0.89 -18.20 2.81
CA PRO A 55 0.56 -19.61 2.98
C PRO A 55 -0.13 -20.21 1.74
N LYS A 56 -0.07 -21.53 1.59
CA LYS A 56 -0.81 -22.24 0.54
C LYS A 56 -2.33 -22.00 0.70
N GLY A 57 -3.04 -21.79 -0.43
CA GLY A 57 -4.49 -21.56 -0.44
C GLY A 57 -4.92 -20.19 0.11
N LYS A 58 -3.96 -19.27 0.29
CA LYS A 58 -4.20 -17.92 0.78
C LYS A 58 -3.76 -16.89 -0.25
N TYR A 59 -4.41 -15.74 -0.21
CA TYR A 59 -4.11 -14.59 -1.08
C TYR A 59 -3.89 -13.33 -0.25
N PHE A 60 -2.98 -12.49 -0.73
CA PHE A 60 -2.79 -11.13 -0.22
C PHE A 60 -3.32 -10.15 -1.26
N PHE A 61 -4.31 -9.35 -0.90
CA PHE A 61 -4.84 -8.31 -1.76
C PHE A 61 -4.39 -6.93 -1.28
N SER A 62 -4.06 -6.08 -2.25
CA SER A 62 -3.79 -4.66 -2.02
C SER A 62 -4.61 -3.86 -3.01
N GLY A 63 -5.45 -2.93 -2.53
CA GLY A 63 -6.17 -2.04 -3.44
C GLY A 63 -5.25 -1.04 -4.11
N ASP A 64 -5.68 -0.47 -5.24
CA ASP A 64 -4.91 0.51 -5.98
C ASP A 64 -4.80 1.85 -5.23
N SER A 65 -5.88 2.29 -4.59
CA SER A 65 -5.89 3.45 -3.69
C SER A 65 -5.30 3.09 -2.32
N ARG A 66 -3.97 2.99 -2.23
CA ARG A 66 -3.25 2.45 -1.07
C ARG A 66 -3.59 3.09 0.27
N ASP A 67 -3.84 4.39 0.30
CA ASP A 67 -4.17 5.11 1.53
C ASP A 67 -5.65 4.96 1.93
N ASN A 68 -6.52 4.54 0.99
CA ASN A 68 -7.96 4.44 1.18
C ASN A 68 -8.49 3.02 0.89
N SER A 69 -7.71 1.98 1.20
CA SER A 69 -8.09 0.59 0.97
C SER A 69 -7.99 -0.23 2.25
N TYR A 70 -9.12 -0.77 2.70
CA TYR A 70 -9.18 -1.75 3.77
C TYR A 70 -8.95 -3.16 3.22
N ASP A 71 -7.68 -3.47 2.97
CA ASP A 71 -7.25 -4.70 2.30
C ASP A 71 -6.47 -5.64 3.24
N SER A 72 -5.70 -6.58 2.69
CA SER A 72 -4.99 -7.59 3.48
C SER A 72 -3.99 -6.99 4.48
N ARG A 73 -3.58 -5.73 4.31
CA ARG A 73 -2.76 -5.02 5.30
C ARG A 73 -3.48 -4.88 6.65
N TYR A 74 -4.81 -4.76 6.64
CA TYR A 74 -5.62 -4.59 7.84
C TYR A 74 -6.32 -5.88 8.28
N ARG A 75 -6.95 -6.60 7.33
CA ARG A 75 -7.74 -7.81 7.65
C ARG A 75 -6.97 -9.13 7.55
N GLY A 76 -5.76 -9.12 6.98
CA GLY A 76 -4.95 -10.32 6.75
C GLY A 76 -5.24 -11.04 5.44
N PHE A 77 -4.75 -12.28 5.34
CA PHE A 77 -4.91 -13.10 4.15
C PHE A 77 -6.36 -13.54 3.92
N VAL A 78 -6.69 -13.79 2.65
CA VAL A 78 -8.00 -14.27 2.20
C VAL A 78 -7.87 -15.72 1.76
N ASP A 79 -8.85 -16.55 2.10
CA ASP A 79 -8.91 -17.93 1.61
C ASP A 79 -9.29 -18.00 0.13
N GLU A 80 -8.71 -18.96 -0.58
CA GLU A 80 -9.01 -19.20 -2.00
C GLU A 80 -10.50 -19.42 -2.27
N ASP A 81 -11.19 -20.12 -1.36
CA ASP A 81 -12.63 -20.42 -1.47
C ASP A 81 -13.55 -19.21 -1.27
N GLN A 82 -13.01 -18.09 -0.75
CA GLN A 82 -13.73 -16.82 -0.63
C GLN A 82 -13.67 -15.98 -1.91
N ILE A 83 -12.89 -16.41 -2.91
CA ILE A 83 -12.75 -15.70 -4.19
C ILE A 83 -13.84 -16.16 -5.15
N ILE A 84 -14.82 -15.28 -5.38
CA ILE A 84 -15.98 -15.59 -6.25
C ILE A 84 -15.62 -15.49 -7.74
N GLY A 85 -14.62 -14.67 -8.10
CA GLY A 85 -14.18 -14.52 -9.49
C GLY A 85 -13.24 -13.34 -9.72
N THR A 86 -12.89 -13.13 -10.99
CA THR A 86 -12.01 -12.05 -11.45
C THR A 86 -12.80 -11.00 -12.21
N VAL A 87 -12.56 -9.72 -11.90
CA VAL A 87 -13.15 -8.60 -12.65
C VAL A 87 -12.38 -8.44 -13.97
N LEU A 88 -13.10 -8.53 -15.09
CA LEU A 88 -12.56 -8.21 -16.42
C LEU A 88 -12.87 -6.74 -16.74
N PHE A 89 -11.84 -5.89 -16.73
CA PHE A 89 -12.00 -4.52 -17.17
C PHE A 89 -12.10 -4.48 -18.70
N LYS A 90 -13.16 -3.83 -19.20
CA LYS A 90 -13.32 -3.51 -20.61
C LYS A 90 -13.08 -2.01 -20.78
N PHE A 91 -12.10 -1.69 -21.62
CA PHE A 91 -11.69 -0.33 -21.96
C PHE A 91 -12.37 0.10 -23.27
#